data_AF-A0A562PW76-F1
#
_entry.id   AF-A0A562PW76-F1
#
_cell.length_a   1.000
_cell.length_b   1.000
_cell.length_c   1.000
_cell.angle_alpha   90.00
_cell.angle_beta   90.00
_cell.angle_gamma   90.00
#
_symmetry.space_group_name_H-M   'P 1'
#
loop_
_entity.id
_entity.type
_entity.pdbx_description
1 polymer ?
#
loop_
_entity_poly.entity_id
_entity_poly.type
_entity_poly.pdbx_seq_one_letter_code
_entity_poly.pdbx_strand_id
1 'polypeptide(L)'
;MTFTSYARNFEDLLLWRALRDVPHGFYIDVGAGEPRRDSATHAFYERGWRGINIEPAPGMQRRLAIERPADVNLPCGAGAAPATLPFFEEADGLGSTFDPDQAQRLSVAGHVVLQREAPVRTLAAICAEQAVGAIHFLRIATGGAEAQVLAGFDLARWRPWIVVVEGDAGREDLLAAGYRFAYTDARNCYYVAPEQAHLAATLAVPPHPADDFVLCEGHPYSQPLDEWRRRTAAAEAAADEARNWAMAHVKEWKDKHYLSNENAQKARRAEAELAALTARLAEANARLTDLTNRARQADEMDATLAAVYASLSWKVTRPLRGARNVARAAVRIGRRTAQAARTGAIRVAKGLLGRAIRFVVSRPALAFFLRRQIARFPGLVPRARAILMRSRHTTAAPGGGATATDLTHVPDAARRVFADLSRPRRQPPHS
;
A
#
# COMPACT_ATOMS: atom_id res chain seq x y z
N MET A 1 -42.77 5.49 1.36
CA MET A 1 -41.62 5.71 2.27
C MET A 1 -42.19 5.98 3.64
N THR A 2 -41.72 5.27 4.66
CA THR A 2 -42.11 5.45 6.08
C THR A 2 -41.78 6.86 6.54
N PHE A 3 -42.61 7.48 7.39
CA PHE A 3 -42.36 8.82 7.90
C PHE A 3 -41.23 8.78 8.94
N THR A 4 -40.28 9.71 8.91
CA THR A 4 -39.23 9.81 9.93
C THR A 4 -39.56 11.00 10.81
N SER A 5 -39.79 10.75 12.10
CA SER A 5 -40.01 11.80 13.10
C SER A 5 -38.69 12.23 13.72
N TYR A 6 -38.51 13.54 13.78
CA TYR A 6 -37.37 14.27 14.29
C TYR A 6 -37.71 15.09 15.54
N ALA A 7 -39.00 15.38 15.75
CA ALA A 7 -39.48 16.25 16.81
C ALA A 7 -39.57 15.52 18.16
N ARG A 8 -39.12 16.17 19.24
CA ARG A 8 -38.98 15.56 20.57
C ARG A 8 -40.29 14.95 21.08
N ASN A 9 -41.40 15.65 20.89
CA ASN A 9 -42.73 15.25 21.36
C ASN A 9 -43.64 14.90 20.17
N PHE A 10 -43.05 14.42 19.06
CA PHE A 10 -43.77 13.97 17.87
C PHE A 10 -44.65 15.05 17.23
N GLU A 11 -44.30 16.33 17.40
CA GLU A 11 -45.04 17.44 16.81
C GLU A 11 -45.13 17.32 15.29
N ASP A 12 -44.02 16.93 14.66
CA ASP A 12 -43.94 16.72 13.22
C ASP A 12 -44.84 15.58 12.73
N LEU A 13 -44.95 14.50 13.50
CA LEU A 13 -45.80 13.36 13.19
C LEU A 13 -47.29 13.70 13.28
N LEU A 14 -47.71 14.40 14.34
CA LEU A 14 -49.10 14.85 14.49
C LEU A 14 -49.49 15.83 13.37
N LEU A 15 -48.62 16.80 13.09
CA LEU A 15 -48.83 17.72 11.98
C LEU A 15 -48.86 16.97 10.65
N TRP A 16 -47.99 15.98 10.44
CA TRP A 16 -47.95 15.19 9.21
C TRP A 16 -49.24 14.40 9.02
N ARG A 17 -49.77 13.79 10.09
CA ARG A 17 -51.05 13.08 10.02
C ARG A 17 -52.18 13.99 9.55
N ALA A 18 -52.20 15.24 10.00
CA ALA A 18 -53.20 16.23 9.59
C ALA A 18 -52.96 16.79 8.18
N LEU A 19 -51.70 16.91 7.74
CA LEU A 19 -51.33 17.70 6.56
C LEU A 19 -50.71 16.90 5.40
N ARG A 20 -50.58 15.57 5.52
CA ARG A 20 -49.94 14.68 4.52
C ARG A 20 -50.50 14.78 3.08
N ASP A 21 -51.74 15.23 2.93
CA ASP A 21 -52.39 15.40 1.62
C ASP A 21 -52.00 16.71 0.93
N VAL A 22 -51.30 17.61 1.63
CA VAL A 22 -50.73 18.85 1.07
C VAL A 22 -49.32 18.55 0.53
N PRO A 23 -49.08 18.66 -0.79
CA PRO A 23 -47.80 18.26 -1.38
C PRO A 23 -46.64 19.22 -1.07
N HIS A 24 -46.87 20.53 -1.19
CA HIS A 24 -45.85 21.58 -1.02
C HIS A 24 -46.40 22.69 -0.14
N GLY A 25 -46.58 22.40 1.13
CA GLY A 25 -47.11 23.35 2.09
C GLY A 25 -46.07 24.36 2.58
N PHE A 26 -46.55 25.27 3.41
CA PHE A 26 -45.78 26.38 3.96
C PHE A 26 -45.93 26.46 5.48
N TYR A 27 -44.81 26.58 6.19
CA TYR A 27 -44.77 26.70 7.65
C TYR A 27 -44.01 27.94 8.11
N ILE A 28 -44.28 28.35 9.34
CA ILE A 28 -43.50 29.34 10.07
C ILE A 28 -43.11 28.72 11.41
N ASP A 29 -41.82 28.74 11.73
CA ASP A 29 -41.26 28.19 12.97
C ASP A 29 -40.56 29.30 13.76
N VAL A 30 -41.16 29.69 14.88
CA VAL A 30 -40.65 30.74 15.78
C VAL A 30 -39.94 30.08 16.95
N GLY A 31 -38.63 30.31 17.06
CA GLY A 31 -37.77 29.47 17.90
C GLY A 31 -37.43 28.17 17.19
N ALA A 32 -36.97 28.29 15.93
CA ALA A 32 -36.69 27.13 15.08
C ALA A 32 -35.56 26.24 15.62
N GLY A 33 -34.59 26.81 16.36
CA GLY A 33 -33.54 26.06 17.01
C GLY A 33 -32.73 25.19 16.05
N GLU A 34 -32.63 23.90 16.38
CA GLU A 34 -31.83 22.94 15.63
C GLU A 34 -32.52 22.53 14.31
N PRO A 35 -31.85 22.61 13.14
CA PRO A 35 -32.46 22.37 11.82
C PRO A 35 -32.96 20.93 11.55
N ARG A 36 -32.51 19.94 12.32
CA ARG A 36 -32.77 18.50 12.19
C ARG A 36 -33.24 17.87 13.49
N ARG A 37 -32.51 18.03 14.59
CA ARG A 37 -32.80 17.37 15.87
C ARG A 37 -33.88 18.14 16.61
N ASP A 38 -34.80 17.44 17.27
CA ASP A 38 -35.92 18.08 17.97
C ASP A 38 -36.74 19.03 17.09
N SER A 39 -36.70 18.86 15.77
CA SER A 39 -37.30 19.78 14.80
C SER A 39 -38.69 19.32 14.37
N ALA A 40 -39.69 20.18 14.59
CA ALA A 40 -41.06 19.95 14.12
C ALA A 40 -41.23 20.17 12.60
N THR A 41 -40.25 20.79 11.95
CA THR A 41 -40.32 21.20 10.53
C THR A 41 -39.37 20.41 9.64
N HIS A 42 -38.44 19.62 10.20
CA HIS A 42 -37.43 18.95 9.39
C HIS A 42 -38.04 17.97 8.39
N ALA A 43 -38.95 17.11 8.86
CA ALA A 43 -39.62 16.10 8.06
C ALA A 43 -40.40 16.70 6.87
N PHE A 44 -41.01 17.88 7.04
CA PHE A 44 -41.77 18.57 6.00
C PHE A 44 -40.87 19.07 4.88
N TYR A 45 -39.75 19.68 5.24
CA TYR A 45 -38.78 20.20 4.27
C TYR A 45 -38.12 19.14 3.41
N GLU A 46 -37.78 17.99 4.01
CA GLU A 46 -37.29 16.82 3.26
C GLU A 46 -38.32 16.34 2.22
N ARG A 47 -39.59 16.68 2.42
CA ARG A 47 -40.73 16.38 1.53
C ARG A 47 -41.11 17.55 0.62
N GLY A 48 -40.24 18.55 0.50
CA GLY A 48 -40.40 19.66 -0.44
C GLY A 48 -41.21 20.85 0.09
N TRP A 49 -41.62 20.84 1.36
CA TRP A 49 -42.21 22.03 1.99
C TRP A 49 -41.16 23.10 2.21
N ARG A 50 -41.59 24.36 2.25
CA ARG A 50 -40.71 25.50 2.50
C ARG A 50 -41.32 26.41 3.53
N GLY A 51 -40.50 27.10 4.31
CA GLY A 51 -41.03 27.97 5.34
C GLY A 51 -40.08 29.06 5.78
N ILE A 52 -40.45 29.69 6.88
CA ILE A 52 -39.67 30.73 7.55
C ILE A 52 -39.21 30.17 8.89
N ASN A 53 -37.90 30.16 9.12
CA ASN A 53 -37.29 29.84 10.40
C ASN A 53 -36.84 31.13 11.08
N ILE A 54 -37.37 31.43 12.26
CA ILE A 54 -37.05 32.61 13.06
C ILE A 54 -36.25 32.15 14.26
N GLU A 55 -34.98 32.54 14.32
CA GLU A 55 -34.06 32.08 15.35
C GLU A 55 -32.99 33.16 15.65
N PRO A 56 -32.96 33.77 16.84
CA PRO A 56 -31.95 34.79 17.16
C PRO A 56 -30.53 34.24 17.38
N ALA A 57 -30.35 32.98 17.77
CA ALA A 57 -29.06 32.42 18.15
C ALA A 57 -28.11 32.33 16.93
N PRO A 58 -26.95 33.02 16.93
CA PRO A 58 -26.04 33.03 15.78
C PRO A 58 -25.52 31.64 15.40
N GLY A 59 -25.35 30.75 16.39
CA GLY A 59 -24.94 29.37 16.16
C GLY A 59 -25.98 28.60 15.36
N MET A 60 -27.25 28.62 15.81
CA MET A 60 -28.35 27.94 15.14
C MET A 60 -28.66 28.56 13.78
N GLN A 61 -28.58 29.88 13.65
CA GLN A 61 -28.74 30.58 12.37
C GLN A 61 -27.77 30.08 11.29
N ARG A 62 -26.48 29.91 11.63
CA ARG A 62 -25.51 29.35 10.67
C ARG A 62 -25.88 27.93 10.27
N ARG A 63 -26.35 27.11 11.21
CA ARG A 63 -26.74 25.72 10.94
C ARG A 63 -28.00 25.66 10.07
N LEU A 64 -29.03 26.45 10.39
CA LEU A 64 -30.24 26.61 9.59
C LEU A 64 -29.87 27.05 8.16
N ALA A 65 -29.01 28.05 7.98
CA ALA A 65 -28.60 28.50 6.65
C ALA A 65 -27.88 27.41 5.82
N ILE A 66 -27.10 26.53 6.47
CA ILE A 66 -26.38 25.42 5.82
C ILE A 66 -27.33 24.25 5.50
N GLU A 67 -28.18 23.87 6.45
CA GLU A 67 -28.97 22.64 6.41
C GLU A 67 -30.37 22.86 5.81
N ARG A 68 -30.86 24.11 5.82
CA ARG A 68 -32.17 24.57 5.34
C ARG A 68 -32.04 25.69 4.30
N PRO A 69 -31.20 25.56 3.25
CA PRO A 69 -30.95 26.66 2.30
C PRO A 69 -32.17 27.07 1.47
N ALA A 70 -33.20 26.23 1.37
CA ALA A 70 -34.42 26.55 0.66
C ALA A 70 -35.49 27.24 1.53
N ASP A 71 -35.30 27.25 2.86
CA ASP A 71 -36.12 28.05 3.78
C ASP A 71 -35.60 29.48 3.89
N VAL A 72 -36.46 30.40 4.28
CA VAL A 72 -36.07 31.75 4.70
C VAL A 72 -35.63 31.69 6.16
N ASN A 73 -34.33 31.86 6.43
CA ASN A 73 -33.77 31.82 7.78
C ASN A 73 -33.50 33.24 8.28
N LEU A 74 -34.19 33.66 9.35
CA LEU A 74 -34.17 35.05 9.85
C LEU A 74 -33.47 35.15 11.22
N PRO A 75 -32.35 35.91 11.31
CA PRO A 75 -31.55 36.03 12.54
C PRO A 75 -32.15 37.06 13.52
N CYS A 76 -33.40 36.82 13.94
CA CYS A 76 -34.13 37.69 14.86
C CYS A 76 -35.08 36.88 15.75
N GLY A 77 -35.52 37.48 16.85
CA GLY A 77 -36.70 37.01 17.59
C GLY A 77 -38.00 37.57 17.00
N ALA A 78 -39.13 37.02 17.48
CA ALA A 78 -40.45 37.58 17.22
C ALA A 78 -41.10 38.07 18.52
N GLY A 79 -41.89 39.14 18.43
CA GLY A 79 -42.55 39.73 19.61
C GLY A 79 -43.60 40.78 19.23
N ALA A 80 -44.14 41.48 20.24
CA ALA A 80 -45.28 42.38 20.09
C ALA A 80 -44.96 43.65 19.28
N ALA A 81 -43.71 44.11 19.33
CA ALA A 81 -43.24 45.29 18.61
C ALA A 81 -41.77 45.12 18.18
N PRO A 82 -41.31 45.86 17.16
CA PRO A 82 -39.89 45.89 16.81
C PRO A 82 -39.04 46.45 17.95
N ALA A 83 -37.98 45.74 18.32
CA ALA A 83 -37.09 46.13 19.41
C ALA A 83 -35.71 45.46 19.26
N THR A 84 -34.76 45.89 20.08
CA THR A 84 -33.54 45.12 20.36
C THR A 84 -33.60 44.73 21.83
N LEU A 85 -33.63 43.43 22.12
CA LEU A 85 -33.83 42.91 23.47
C LEU A 85 -32.63 42.08 23.94
N PRO A 86 -32.38 42.01 25.26
CA PRO A 86 -31.51 40.99 25.83
C PRO A 86 -32.00 39.60 25.46
N PHE A 87 -31.09 38.77 24.97
CA PHE A 87 -31.30 37.40 24.55
C PHE A 87 -30.32 36.50 25.28
N PHE A 88 -30.81 35.36 25.75
CA PHE A 88 -30.05 34.42 26.54
C PHE A 88 -30.02 33.06 25.84
N GLU A 89 -28.85 32.48 25.67
CA GLU A 89 -28.66 31.16 25.06
C GLU A 89 -27.76 30.29 25.95
N GLU A 90 -28.05 29.00 26.02
CA GLU A 90 -27.16 28.03 26.65
C GLU A 90 -25.89 27.85 25.81
N ALA A 91 -24.73 27.67 26.47
CA ALA A 91 -23.46 27.56 25.78
C ALA A 91 -23.34 26.31 24.88
N ASP A 92 -24.12 25.27 25.16
CA ASP A 92 -24.24 24.08 24.31
C ASP A 92 -25.24 24.25 23.14
N GLY A 93 -25.99 25.37 23.13
CA GLY A 93 -26.97 25.70 22.11
C GLY A 93 -28.29 24.93 22.21
N LEU A 94 -28.56 24.23 23.31
CA LEU A 94 -29.76 23.38 23.46
C LEU A 94 -31.01 24.16 23.90
N GLY A 95 -30.85 25.37 24.43
CA GLY A 95 -31.95 26.21 24.89
C GLY A 95 -31.64 27.69 24.70
N SER A 96 -32.67 28.48 24.45
CA SER A 96 -32.57 29.94 24.42
C SER A 96 -33.89 30.61 24.78
N THR A 97 -33.83 31.87 25.21
CA THR A 97 -35.01 32.64 25.61
C THR A 97 -34.75 34.15 25.61
N PHE A 98 -35.83 34.93 25.48
CA PHE A 98 -35.85 36.37 25.76
C PHE A 98 -36.33 36.70 27.18
N ASP A 99 -36.69 35.69 27.98
CA ASP A 99 -37.19 35.83 29.36
C ASP A 99 -36.02 35.76 30.37
N PRO A 100 -35.68 36.87 31.05
CA PRO A 100 -34.61 36.89 32.05
C PRO A 100 -34.85 35.93 33.22
N ASP A 101 -36.11 35.67 33.61
CA ASP A 101 -36.41 34.78 34.73
C ASP A 101 -36.16 33.31 34.36
N GLN A 102 -36.33 32.94 33.08
CA GLN A 102 -35.92 31.63 32.60
C GLN A 102 -34.40 31.49 32.48
N ALA A 103 -33.73 32.53 31.97
CA ALA A 103 -32.27 32.56 31.94
C ALA A 103 -31.68 32.38 33.35
N GLN A 104 -32.26 33.05 34.35
CA GLN A 104 -31.85 32.90 35.74
C GLN A 104 -32.09 31.49 36.28
N ARG A 105 -33.23 30.86 35.96
CA ARG A 105 -33.53 29.47 36.34
C ARG A 105 -32.51 28.48 35.76
N LEU A 106 -32.14 28.64 34.48
CA LEU A 106 -31.11 27.82 33.83
C LEU A 106 -29.75 28.00 34.51
N SER A 107 -29.36 29.25 34.81
CA SER A 107 -28.11 29.53 35.51
C SER A 107 -28.07 28.90 36.91
N VAL A 108 -29.16 28.98 37.68
CA VAL A 108 -29.28 28.34 39.00
C VAL A 108 -29.23 26.81 38.90
N ALA A 109 -29.75 26.23 37.82
CA ALA A 109 -29.66 24.80 37.54
C ALA A 109 -28.25 24.35 37.09
N GLY A 110 -27.27 25.25 37.01
CA GLY A 110 -25.88 24.94 36.69
C GLY A 110 -25.53 25.04 35.20
N HIS A 111 -26.46 25.52 34.37
CA HIS A 111 -26.21 25.74 32.95
C HIS A 111 -25.39 27.01 32.72
N VAL A 112 -24.49 26.98 31.73
CA VAL A 112 -23.73 28.16 31.31
C VAL A 112 -24.59 28.96 30.34
N VAL A 113 -25.06 30.13 30.78
CA VAL A 113 -25.91 31.03 29.98
C VAL A 113 -25.09 32.19 29.43
N LEU A 114 -25.17 32.40 28.13
CA LEU A 114 -24.58 33.53 27.42
C LEU A 114 -25.66 34.59 27.19
N GLN A 115 -25.34 35.85 27.48
CA GLN A 115 -26.22 36.98 27.20
C GLN A 115 -25.72 37.76 25.98
N ARG A 116 -26.63 38.12 25.08
CA ARG A 116 -26.41 38.94 23.89
C ARG A 116 -27.58 39.91 23.69
N GLU A 117 -27.45 40.80 22.72
CA GLU A 117 -28.60 41.54 22.18
C GLU A 117 -29.03 40.91 20.86
N ALA A 118 -30.34 40.79 20.65
CA ALA A 118 -30.90 40.30 19.40
C ALA A 118 -32.04 41.21 18.92
N PRO A 119 -32.15 41.46 17.60
CA PRO A 119 -33.27 42.18 17.05
C PRO A 119 -34.55 41.35 17.17
N VAL A 120 -35.66 42.01 17.45
CA VAL A 120 -37.01 41.44 17.53
C VAL A 120 -37.88 42.15 16.51
N ARG A 121 -38.71 41.38 15.80
CA ARG A 121 -39.65 41.88 14.78
C ARG A 121 -41.05 41.35 15.08
N THR A 122 -42.08 41.99 14.54
CA THR A 122 -43.44 41.43 14.62
C THR A 122 -43.61 40.33 13.59
N LEU A 123 -44.35 39.27 13.92
CA LEU A 123 -44.69 38.23 12.94
C LEU A 123 -45.50 38.81 11.78
N ALA A 124 -46.35 39.81 12.03
CA ALA A 124 -47.09 40.49 10.99
C ALA A 124 -46.16 41.13 9.93
N ALA A 125 -45.06 41.77 10.35
CA ALA A 125 -44.08 42.36 9.44
C ALA A 125 -43.28 41.29 8.68
N ILE A 126 -42.85 40.23 9.37
CA ILE A 126 -42.15 39.10 8.74
C ILE A 126 -43.02 38.45 7.66
N CYS A 127 -44.29 38.18 7.98
CA CYS A 127 -45.20 37.57 7.02
C CYS A 127 -45.47 38.51 5.84
N ALA A 128 -45.61 39.81 6.07
CA ALA A 128 -45.82 40.79 5.00
C ALA A 128 -44.69 40.81 3.95
N GLU A 129 -43.47 40.51 4.38
CA GLU A 129 -42.30 40.48 3.51
C GLU A 129 -42.04 39.11 2.88
N GLN A 130 -42.30 38.02 3.61
CA GLN A 130 -41.75 36.69 3.29
C GLN A 130 -42.81 35.60 3.12
N ALA A 131 -44.01 35.74 3.67
CA ALA A 131 -45.00 34.66 3.63
C ALA A 131 -45.57 34.51 2.22
N VAL A 132 -45.68 33.26 1.77
CA VAL A 132 -46.19 32.92 0.43
C VAL A 132 -47.40 31.99 0.58
N GLY A 133 -48.54 32.44 0.08
CA GLY A 133 -49.77 31.64 0.05
C GLY A 133 -50.32 31.32 1.45
N ALA A 134 -50.92 30.14 1.58
CA ALA A 134 -51.52 29.68 2.83
C ALA A 134 -50.47 29.19 3.82
N ILE A 135 -50.53 29.67 5.07
CA ILE A 135 -49.71 29.15 6.16
C ILE A 135 -50.41 27.91 6.70
N HIS A 136 -49.82 26.74 6.50
CA HIS A 136 -50.42 25.46 6.88
C HIS A 136 -50.21 25.16 8.36
N PHE A 137 -49.05 25.55 8.91
CA PHE A 137 -48.90 25.63 10.35
C PHE A 137 -47.94 26.73 10.79
N LEU A 138 -48.22 27.30 11.96
CA LEU A 138 -47.35 28.20 12.71
C LEU A 138 -46.95 27.50 14.01
N ARG A 139 -45.66 27.33 14.24
CA ARG A 139 -45.11 26.85 15.51
C ARG A 139 -44.48 28.00 16.27
N ILE A 140 -44.79 28.11 17.56
CA ILE A 140 -44.22 29.11 18.47
C ILE A 140 -43.65 28.38 19.70
N ALA A 141 -42.34 28.31 19.80
CA ALA A 141 -41.62 27.71 20.91
C ALA A 141 -40.39 28.56 21.23
N THR A 142 -40.62 29.70 21.89
CA THR A 142 -39.57 30.70 22.17
C THR A 142 -39.01 30.59 23.59
N GLY A 143 -39.45 29.58 24.34
CA GLY A 143 -39.06 29.37 25.71
C GLY A 143 -39.53 30.53 26.59
N GLY A 144 -40.82 30.91 26.50
CA GLY A 144 -41.48 31.83 27.43
C GLY A 144 -41.99 33.16 26.86
N ALA A 145 -41.74 33.47 25.59
CA ALA A 145 -42.19 34.71 24.95
C ALA A 145 -43.39 34.50 24.01
N GLU A 146 -44.08 33.36 24.09
CA GLU A 146 -45.11 32.94 23.14
C GLU A 146 -46.28 33.95 23.06
N ALA A 147 -46.74 34.48 24.20
CA ALA A 147 -47.78 35.50 24.24
C ALA A 147 -47.34 36.81 23.55
N GLN A 148 -46.08 37.20 23.67
CA GLN A 148 -45.55 38.39 23.00
C GLN A 148 -45.48 38.18 21.49
N VAL A 149 -45.13 36.97 21.03
CA VAL A 149 -45.15 36.61 19.61
C VAL A 149 -46.56 36.72 19.04
N LEU A 150 -47.56 36.18 19.75
CA LEU A 150 -48.97 36.24 19.34
C LEU A 150 -49.52 37.68 19.31
N ALA A 151 -49.17 38.51 20.29
CA ALA A 151 -49.54 39.93 20.30
C ALA A 151 -49.01 40.72 19.09
N GLY A 152 -47.89 40.28 18.50
CA GLY A 152 -47.31 40.84 17.28
C GLY A 152 -47.82 40.21 15.98
N PHE A 153 -48.85 39.38 16.03
CA PHE A 153 -49.35 38.62 14.89
C PHE A 153 -50.81 38.95 14.55
N ASP A 154 -51.06 39.22 13.27
CA ASP A 154 -52.41 39.45 12.76
C ASP A 154 -53.04 38.11 12.34
N LEU A 155 -53.68 37.46 13.32
CA LEU A 155 -54.36 36.17 13.17
C LEU A 155 -55.58 36.23 12.22
N ALA A 156 -56.14 37.42 11.99
CA ALA A 156 -57.26 37.61 11.07
C ALA A 156 -56.76 37.66 9.61
N ARG A 157 -55.64 38.34 9.37
CA ARG A 157 -55.03 38.45 8.03
C ARG A 157 -54.31 37.19 7.59
N TRP A 158 -53.42 36.66 8.42
CA TRP A 158 -52.48 35.59 8.01
C TRP A 158 -53.02 34.18 8.24
N ARG A 159 -53.92 34.04 9.22
CA ARG A 159 -54.80 32.88 9.44
C ARG A 159 -54.17 31.48 9.19
N PRO A 160 -53.11 31.08 9.93
CA PRO A 160 -52.58 29.71 9.81
C PRO A 160 -53.63 28.62 10.02
N TRP A 161 -53.56 27.51 9.30
CA TRP A 161 -54.53 26.42 9.48
C TRP A 161 -54.40 25.77 10.86
N ILE A 162 -53.16 25.55 11.31
CA ILE A 162 -52.82 25.01 12.61
C ILE A 162 -51.85 25.97 13.31
N VAL A 163 -52.08 26.25 14.59
CA VAL A 163 -51.14 26.96 15.44
C VAL A 163 -50.71 26.02 16.56
N VAL A 164 -49.41 25.82 16.70
CA VAL A 164 -48.79 25.01 17.75
C VAL A 164 -48.02 25.95 18.67
N VAL A 165 -48.38 25.99 19.94
CA VAL A 165 -47.75 26.87 20.94
C VAL A 165 -47.14 26.02 22.04
N GLU A 166 -45.89 26.30 22.41
CA GLU A 166 -45.29 25.72 23.60
C GLU A 166 -45.93 26.36 24.86
N GLY A 167 -46.45 25.53 25.75
CA GLY A 167 -47.24 25.95 26.89
C GLY A 167 -48.67 26.37 26.53
N ASP A 168 -49.28 27.15 27.42
CA ASP A 168 -50.67 27.64 27.28
C ASP A 168 -50.76 29.17 27.17
N ALA A 169 -49.62 29.83 26.98
CA ALA A 169 -49.55 31.28 26.83
C ALA A 169 -50.26 31.74 25.55
N GLY A 170 -51.13 32.76 25.66
CA GLY A 170 -51.92 33.27 24.52
C GLY A 170 -53.10 32.39 24.09
N ARG A 171 -53.47 31.39 24.89
CA ARG A 171 -54.69 30.58 24.67
C ARG A 171 -55.93 31.46 24.47
N GLU A 172 -56.13 32.44 25.34
CA GLU A 172 -57.30 33.33 25.29
C GLU A 172 -57.35 34.13 23.99
N ASP A 173 -56.21 34.62 23.51
CA ASP A 173 -56.10 35.36 22.25
C ASP A 173 -56.47 34.49 21.03
N LEU A 174 -55.99 33.23 21.01
CA LEU A 174 -56.32 32.28 19.94
C LEU A 174 -57.81 31.90 19.94
N LEU A 175 -58.39 31.66 21.12
CA LEU A 175 -59.82 31.38 21.26
C LEU A 175 -60.67 32.60 20.86
N ALA A 176 -60.27 33.81 21.26
CA ALA A 176 -60.93 35.06 20.87
C ALA A 176 -60.84 35.30 19.35
N ALA A 177 -59.73 34.91 18.71
CA ALA A 177 -59.57 34.92 17.26
C ALA A 177 -60.37 33.81 16.52
N GLY A 178 -61.06 32.94 17.26
CA GLY A 178 -61.95 31.90 16.74
C GLY A 178 -61.28 30.54 16.48
N TYR A 179 -60.03 30.35 16.89
CA TYR A 179 -59.37 29.04 16.81
C TYR A 179 -60.00 28.05 17.78
N ARG A 180 -59.96 26.77 17.41
CA ARG A 180 -60.45 25.67 18.24
C ARG A 180 -59.27 24.88 18.80
N PHE A 181 -59.26 24.69 20.11
CA PHE A 181 -58.32 23.76 20.74
C PHE A 181 -58.58 22.33 20.23
N ALA A 182 -57.53 21.66 19.76
CA ALA A 182 -57.62 20.32 19.19
C ALA A 182 -56.92 19.25 20.04
N TYR A 183 -55.74 19.54 20.56
CA TYR A 183 -54.92 18.56 21.28
C TYR A 183 -53.85 19.23 22.15
N THR A 184 -53.35 18.51 23.15
CA THR A 184 -52.13 18.85 23.89
C THR A 184 -51.31 17.59 24.19
N ASP A 185 -49.99 17.71 24.05
CA ASP A 185 -49.02 16.70 24.48
C ASP A 185 -48.42 17.02 25.87
N ALA A 186 -49.08 17.91 26.62
CA ALA A 186 -48.64 18.52 27.89
C ALA A 186 -47.48 19.52 27.78
N ARG A 187 -46.76 19.58 26.66
CA ARG A 187 -45.78 20.62 26.37
C ARG A 187 -46.30 21.62 25.34
N ASN A 188 -46.97 21.16 24.30
CA ASN A 188 -47.52 21.95 23.22
C ASN A 188 -49.04 21.89 23.23
N CYS A 189 -49.66 23.00 22.84
CA CYS A 189 -51.09 23.13 22.61
C CYS A 189 -51.34 23.37 21.11
N TYR A 190 -52.26 22.59 20.53
CA TYR A 190 -52.61 22.63 19.12
C TYR A 190 -53.97 23.29 18.93
N TYR A 191 -54.00 24.29 18.06
CA TYR A 191 -55.18 25.08 17.74
C TYR A 191 -55.44 25.03 16.24
N VAL A 192 -56.70 24.89 15.83
CA VAL A 192 -57.09 24.76 14.43
C VAL A 192 -58.01 25.91 14.04
N ALA A 193 -57.74 26.53 12.89
CA ALA A 193 -58.59 27.57 12.34
C ALA A 193 -60.00 27.02 12.03
N PRO A 194 -61.07 27.78 12.27
CA PRO A 194 -62.44 27.27 12.11
C PRO A 194 -62.75 26.85 10.67
N GLU A 195 -62.09 27.45 9.69
CA GLU A 195 -62.19 27.10 8.27
C GLU A 195 -61.61 25.70 7.96
N GLN A 196 -60.72 25.20 8.82
CA GLN A 196 -60.04 23.91 8.71
C GLN A 196 -60.45 22.93 9.81
N ALA A 197 -61.68 23.07 10.35
CA ALA A 197 -62.16 22.29 11.48
C ALA A 197 -62.05 20.76 11.33
N HIS A 198 -62.01 20.25 10.09
CA HIS A 198 -61.82 18.82 9.82
C HIS A 198 -60.45 18.30 10.29
N LEU A 199 -59.42 19.14 10.36
CA LEU A 199 -58.08 18.78 10.84
C LEU A 199 -58.06 18.49 12.35
N ALA A 200 -58.98 19.07 13.13
CA ALA A 200 -59.02 18.91 14.58
C ALA A 200 -59.27 17.45 14.99
N ALA A 201 -60.13 16.72 14.26
CA ALA A 201 -60.39 15.31 14.52
C ALA A 201 -59.12 14.45 14.32
N THR A 202 -58.30 14.80 13.33
CA THR A 202 -57.04 14.11 13.02
C THR A 202 -55.96 14.37 14.07
N LEU A 203 -55.98 15.53 14.73
CA LEU A 203 -55.02 15.89 15.79
C LEU A 203 -55.44 15.36 17.17
N ALA A 204 -56.72 15.05 17.39
CA ALA A 204 -57.28 14.74 18.71
C ALA A 204 -56.75 13.44 19.35
N VAL A 205 -56.03 12.61 18.61
CA VAL A 205 -55.46 11.34 19.09
C VAL A 205 -53.95 11.53 19.27
N PRO A 206 -53.30 10.96 20.31
CA PRO A 206 -51.84 10.96 20.40
C PRO A 206 -51.19 10.23 19.21
N PRO A 207 -49.88 10.39 19.01
CA PRO A 207 -49.10 9.51 18.14
C PRO A 207 -49.34 8.03 18.50
N HIS A 208 -49.54 7.18 17.49
CA HIS A 208 -49.78 5.76 17.72
C HIS A 208 -49.24 4.88 16.59
N PRO A 209 -49.08 3.55 16.80
CA PRO A 209 -48.44 2.67 15.81
C PRO A 209 -49.06 2.63 14.41
N ALA A 210 -50.30 3.08 14.23
CA ALA A 210 -50.91 3.13 12.90
C ALA A 210 -50.42 4.31 12.06
N ASP A 211 -49.64 5.23 12.64
CA ASP A 211 -49.05 6.37 11.93
C ASP A 211 -47.85 5.96 11.05
N ASP A 212 -47.40 4.69 11.12
CA ASP A 212 -46.33 4.09 10.31
C ASP A 212 -45.10 5.00 10.18
N PHE A 213 -44.42 5.21 11.31
CA PHE A 213 -43.26 6.09 11.41
C PHE A 213 -42.06 5.39 12.05
N VAL A 214 -40.88 5.95 11.77
CA VAL A 214 -39.61 5.62 12.41
C VAL A 214 -39.06 6.86 13.10
N LEU A 215 -38.23 6.65 14.11
CA LEU A 215 -37.52 7.74 14.78
C LEU A 215 -36.23 8.04 14.04
N CYS A 216 -35.85 9.32 13.97
CA CYS A 216 -34.53 9.69 13.50
C CYS A 216 -33.44 9.10 14.39
N GLU A 217 -32.23 9.01 13.86
CA GLU A 217 -31.08 8.60 14.65
C GLU A 217 -30.84 9.60 15.80
N GLY A 218 -30.67 9.09 17.03
CA GLY A 218 -30.43 9.91 18.22
C GLY A 218 -31.68 10.52 18.83
N HIS A 219 -32.89 10.14 18.38
CA HIS A 219 -34.13 10.54 19.02
C HIS A 219 -34.15 10.08 20.50
N PRO A 220 -34.65 10.88 21.46
CA PRO A 220 -34.66 10.50 22.88
C PRO A 220 -35.38 9.18 23.20
N TYR A 221 -36.40 8.84 22.40
CA TYR A 221 -37.14 7.57 22.51
C TYR A 221 -36.59 6.44 21.61
N SER A 222 -35.54 6.69 20.83
CA SER A 222 -34.88 5.64 20.04
C SER A 222 -33.95 4.80 20.93
N GLN A 223 -33.76 3.53 20.55
CA GLN A 223 -32.79 2.68 21.23
C GLN A 223 -31.38 3.29 21.09
N PRO A 224 -30.61 3.44 22.17
CA PRO A 224 -29.25 3.94 22.10
C PRO A 224 -28.40 3.08 21.16
N LEU A 225 -27.97 3.63 20.03
CA LEU A 225 -27.14 2.92 19.07
C LEU A 225 -25.65 2.99 19.40
N ASP A 226 -25.24 3.79 20.38
CA ASP A 226 -23.83 4.00 20.73
C ASP A 226 -23.12 2.73 21.20
N GLU A 227 -23.80 1.91 22.00
CA GLU A 227 -23.24 0.62 22.41
C GLU A 227 -23.05 -0.30 21.20
N TRP A 228 -24.05 -0.39 20.32
CA TRP A 228 -23.96 -1.16 19.10
C TRP A 228 -22.83 -0.66 18.19
N ARG A 229 -22.69 0.65 18.00
CA ARG A 229 -21.59 1.26 17.24
C ARG A 229 -20.23 0.91 17.82
N ARG A 230 -20.07 1.04 19.14
CA ARG A 230 -18.81 0.67 19.82
C ARG A 230 -18.50 -0.82 19.64
N ARG A 231 -19.50 -1.69 19.77
CA ARG A 231 -19.34 -3.14 19.59
C ARG A 231 -18.97 -3.49 18.15
N THR A 232 -19.62 -2.88 17.17
CA THR A 232 -19.32 -3.09 15.74
C THR A 232 -17.92 -2.61 15.40
N ALA A 233 -17.55 -1.40 15.82
CA ALA A 233 -16.21 -0.87 15.59
C ALA A 233 -15.12 -1.72 16.26
N ALA A 234 -15.35 -2.21 17.48
CA ALA A 234 -14.42 -3.11 18.17
C ALA A 234 -14.29 -4.47 17.46
N ALA A 235 -15.40 -5.02 16.94
CA ALA A 235 -15.39 -6.26 16.18
C ALA A 235 -14.65 -6.12 14.84
N GLU A 236 -14.85 -4.99 14.15
CA GLU A 236 -14.11 -4.66 12.92
C GLU A 236 -12.61 -4.54 13.17
N ALA A 237 -12.22 -3.80 14.22
CA ALA A 237 -10.82 -3.66 14.62
C ALA A 237 -10.19 -5.03 14.96
N ALA A 238 -10.88 -5.87 15.72
CA ALA A 238 -10.41 -7.22 16.06
C ALA A 238 -10.28 -8.11 14.80
N ALA A 239 -11.19 -7.99 13.85
CA ALA A 239 -11.13 -8.73 12.59
C ALA A 239 -9.94 -8.28 11.72
N ASP A 240 -9.64 -6.99 11.69
CA ASP A 240 -8.48 -6.45 10.98
C ASP A 240 -7.15 -6.87 11.64
N GLU A 241 -7.07 -6.85 12.97
CA GLU A 241 -5.93 -7.39 13.72
C GLU A 241 -5.71 -8.88 13.42
N ALA A 242 -6.78 -9.68 13.44
CA ALA A 242 -6.71 -11.10 13.12
C ALA A 242 -6.25 -11.33 11.65
N ARG A 243 -6.72 -10.52 10.70
CA ARG A 243 -6.31 -10.59 9.29
C ARG A 243 -4.82 -10.26 9.14
N ASN A 244 -4.36 -9.19 9.77
CA ASN A 244 -2.96 -8.77 9.74
C ASN A 244 -2.04 -9.82 10.38
N TRP A 245 -2.46 -10.38 11.52
CA TRP A 245 -1.74 -11.46 12.19
C TRP A 245 -1.67 -12.70 11.29
N ALA A 246 -2.77 -13.12 10.67
CA ALA A 246 -2.79 -14.26 9.77
C ALA A 246 -1.88 -14.05 8.55
N MET A 247 -1.87 -12.85 7.96
CA MET A 247 -0.98 -12.51 6.84
C MET A 247 0.50 -12.57 7.26
N ALA A 248 0.84 -12.03 8.42
CA ALA A 248 2.20 -12.08 8.96
C ALA A 248 2.62 -13.53 9.23
N HIS A 249 1.74 -14.34 9.81
CA HIS A 249 2.02 -15.73 10.14
C HIS A 249 2.18 -16.61 8.89
N VAL A 250 1.34 -16.40 7.86
CA VAL A 250 1.49 -17.08 6.56
C VAL A 250 2.80 -16.72 5.90
N LYS A 251 3.23 -15.45 5.96
CA LYS A 251 4.53 -15.02 5.43
C LYS A 251 5.68 -15.70 6.17
N GLU A 252 5.67 -15.66 7.50
CA GLU A 252 6.68 -16.30 8.34
C GLU A 252 6.79 -17.80 8.05
N TRP A 253 5.66 -18.50 7.93
CA TRP A 253 5.64 -19.92 7.59
C TRP A 253 6.19 -20.21 6.19
N LYS A 254 5.89 -19.37 5.20
CA LYS A 254 6.47 -19.49 3.86
C LYS A 254 7.99 -19.33 3.89
N ASP A 255 8.49 -18.35 4.62
CA ASP A 255 9.94 -18.10 4.76
C ASP A 255 10.63 -19.28 5.46
N LYS A 256 10.04 -19.80 6.55
CA LYS A 256 10.54 -21.01 7.25
C LYS A 256 10.52 -22.24 6.34
N HIS A 257 9.44 -22.43 5.58
CA HIS A 257 9.32 -23.56 4.66
C HIS A 257 10.36 -23.48 3.52
N TYR A 258 10.58 -22.29 2.98
CA TYR A 258 11.63 -22.05 1.98
C TYR A 258 13.02 -22.38 2.54
N LEU A 259 13.35 -21.88 3.73
CA LEU A 259 14.63 -22.14 4.38
C LEU A 259 14.80 -23.64 4.70
N SER A 260 13.74 -24.31 5.17
CA SER A 260 13.75 -25.74 5.43
C SER A 260 14.03 -26.55 4.16
N ASN A 261 13.37 -26.19 3.04
CA ASN A 261 13.62 -26.82 1.75
C ASN A 261 15.05 -26.58 1.25
N GLU A 262 15.58 -25.37 1.39
CA GLU A 262 16.97 -25.06 1.02
C GLU A 262 17.96 -25.88 1.85
N ASN A 263 17.74 -25.98 3.17
CA ASN A 263 18.56 -26.79 4.06
C ASN A 263 18.48 -28.28 3.73
N ALA A 264 17.30 -28.80 3.41
CA ALA A 264 17.12 -30.19 2.97
C ALA A 264 17.87 -30.46 1.65
N GLN A 265 17.86 -29.52 0.71
CA GLN A 265 18.64 -29.63 -0.52
C GLN A 265 20.15 -29.61 -0.26
N LYS A 266 20.63 -28.72 0.63
CA LYS A 266 22.04 -28.66 1.04
C LYS A 266 22.47 -29.96 1.71
N ALA A 267 21.66 -30.51 2.61
CA ALA A 267 21.91 -31.78 3.27
C ALA A 267 22.02 -32.93 2.25
N ARG A 268 21.08 -33.04 1.30
CA ARG A 268 21.15 -34.05 0.23
C ARG A 268 22.40 -33.91 -0.65
N ARG A 269 22.83 -32.68 -0.95
CA ARG A 269 24.08 -32.45 -1.70
C ARG A 269 25.30 -32.90 -0.91
N ALA A 270 25.37 -32.54 0.37
CA ALA A 270 26.46 -32.95 1.24
C ALA A 270 26.51 -34.48 1.41
N GLU A 271 25.36 -35.14 1.56
CA GLU A 271 25.26 -36.61 1.59
C GLU A 271 25.74 -37.26 0.29
N ALA A 272 25.35 -36.71 -0.87
CA ALA A 272 25.81 -37.20 -2.17
C ALA A 272 27.32 -36.99 -2.37
N GLU A 273 27.87 -35.86 -1.95
CA GLU A 273 29.31 -35.60 -1.97
C GLU A 273 30.07 -36.55 -1.05
N LEU A 274 29.56 -36.79 0.16
CA LEU A 274 30.13 -37.76 1.09
C LEU A 274 30.13 -39.17 0.48
N ALA A 275 29.02 -39.59 -0.12
CA ALA A 275 28.92 -40.87 -0.82
C ALA A 275 29.90 -41.00 -2.00
N ALA A 276 30.12 -39.91 -2.75
CA ALA A 276 31.09 -39.90 -3.83
C ALA A 276 32.53 -39.98 -3.31
N LEU A 277 32.84 -39.30 -2.21
CA LEU A 277 34.16 -39.35 -1.57
C LEU A 277 34.45 -40.72 -0.97
N THR A 278 33.47 -41.35 -0.30
CA THR A 278 33.62 -42.70 0.24
C THR A 278 33.83 -43.72 -0.86
N ALA A 279 33.12 -43.61 -1.99
CA ALA A 279 33.35 -44.46 -3.17
C ALA A 279 34.76 -44.29 -3.76
N ARG A 280 35.24 -43.05 -3.90
CA ARG A 280 36.62 -42.76 -4.37
C ARG A 280 37.68 -43.32 -3.41
N LEU A 281 37.45 -43.21 -2.11
CA LEU A 281 38.36 -43.75 -1.10
C LEU A 281 38.40 -45.28 -1.15
N ALA A 282 37.25 -45.93 -1.34
CA ALA A 282 37.18 -47.38 -1.55
C ALA A 282 37.94 -47.80 -2.82
N GLU A 283 37.78 -47.07 -3.93
CA GLU A 283 38.52 -47.33 -5.17
C GLU A 283 40.04 -47.14 -5.00
N ALA A 284 40.46 -46.06 -4.32
CA ALA A 284 41.87 -45.82 -4.04
C ALA A 284 42.48 -46.93 -3.17
N ASN A 285 41.76 -47.41 -2.15
CA ASN A 285 42.18 -48.54 -1.32
C ASN A 285 42.28 -49.84 -2.12
N ALA A 286 41.34 -50.10 -3.03
CA ALA A 286 41.41 -51.25 -3.92
C ALA A 286 42.64 -51.18 -4.84
N ARG A 287 42.94 -50.00 -5.41
CA ARG A 287 44.15 -49.77 -6.21
C ARG A 287 45.44 -49.96 -5.40
N LEU A 288 45.49 -49.47 -4.16
CA LEU A 288 46.64 -49.69 -3.27
C LEU A 288 46.84 -51.17 -2.97
N THR A 289 45.76 -51.92 -2.78
CA THR A 289 45.81 -53.37 -2.55
C THR A 289 46.34 -54.09 -3.79
N ASP A 290 45.85 -53.75 -4.99
CA ASP A 290 46.36 -54.29 -6.26
C ASP A 290 47.85 -53.97 -6.47
N LEU A 291 48.26 -52.72 -6.25
CA LEU A 291 49.68 -52.33 -6.36
C LEU A 291 50.57 -53.08 -5.37
N THR A 292 50.10 -53.26 -4.12
CA THR A 292 50.83 -54.04 -3.12
C THR A 292 50.97 -55.51 -3.54
N ASN A 293 49.92 -56.10 -4.09
CA ASN A 293 49.96 -57.47 -4.61
C ASN A 293 50.92 -57.61 -5.79
N ARG A 294 50.92 -56.65 -6.73
CA ARG A 294 51.87 -56.62 -7.85
C ARG A 294 53.31 -56.45 -7.39
N ALA A 295 53.55 -55.61 -6.39
CA ALA A 295 54.88 -55.45 -5.79
C ALA A 295 55.37 -56.77 -5.19
N ARG A 296 54.52 -57.45 -4.38
CA ARG A 296 54.84 -58.78 -3.84
C ARG A 296 55.14 -59.81 -4.94
N GLN A 297 54.34 -59.82 -6.01
CA GLN A 297 54.57 -60.73 -7.14
C GLN A 297 55.89 -60.41 -7.86
N ALA A 298 56.25 -59.13 -7.99
CA ALA A 298 57.54 -58.73 -8.53
C ALA A 298 58.70 -59.18 -7.63
N ASP A 299 58.58 -59.03 -6.31
CA ASP A 299 59.58 -59.52 -5.35
C ASP A 299 59.74 -61.05 -5.42
N GLU A 300 58.64 -61.79 -5.56
CA GLU A 300 58.66 -63.25 -5.76
C GLU A 300 59.33 -63.66 -7.08
N MET A 301 59.06 -62.90 -8.16
CA MET A 301 59.73 -63.08 -9.45
C MET A 301 61.22 -62.79 -9.36
N ASP A 302 61.62 -61.74 -8.64
CA ASP A 302 63.01 -61.40 -8.42
C ASP A 302 63.72 -62.46 -7.56
N ALA A 303 63.04 -63.00 -6.54
CA ALA A 303 63.56 -64.10 -5.72
C ALA A 303 63.73 -65.40 -6.54
N THR A 304 62.77 -65.74 -7.41
CA THR A 304 62.89 -66.89 -8.31
C THR A 304 63.98 -66.68 -9.35
N LEU A 305 64.10 -65.48 -9.93
CA LEU A 305 65.22 -65.14 -10.82
C LEU A 305 66.57 -65.24 -10.09
N ALA A 306 66.67 -64.76 -8.85
CA ALA A 306 67.87 -64.89 -8.03
C ALA A 306 68.22 -66.36 -7.75
N ALA A 307 67.23 -67.21 -7.45
CA ALA A 307 67.43 -68.65 -7.27
C ALA A 307 67.87 -69.34 -8.58
N VAL A 308 67.26 -69.00 -9.72
CA VAL A 308 67.70 -69.47 -11.05
C VAL A 308 69.13 -69.01 -11.33
N TYR A 309 69.47 -67.76 -11.03
CA TYR A 309 70.82 -67.22 -11.20
C TYR A 309 71.85 -67.90 -10.28
N ALA A 310 71.43 -68.38 -9.11
CA ALA A 310 72.27 -69.10 -8.16
C ALA A 310 72.51 -70.59 -8.54
N SER A 311 71.66 -71.17 -9.40
CA SER A 311 71.70 -72.59 -9.79
C SER A 311 72.98 -73.00 -10.56
N LEU A 312 73.36 -74.27 -10.43
CA LEU A 312 74.56 -74.86 -11.07
C LEU A 312 74.51 -74.76 -12.60
N SER A 313 73.36 -75.01 -13.22
CA SER A 313 73.17 -74.90 -14.67
C SER A 313 73.39 -73.46 -15.19
N TRP A 314 73.02 -72.44 -14.39
CA TRP A 314 73.20 -71.05 -14.75
C TRP A 314 74.66 -70.58 -14.61
N LYS A 315 75.38 -71.07 -13.60
CA LYS A 315 76.81 -70.78 -13.40
C LYS A 315 77.69 -71.47 -14.45
N VAL A 316 77.38 -72.71 -14.84
CA VAL A 316 78.15 -73.48 -15.85
C VAL A 316 78.03 -72.90 -17.26
N THR A 317 76.88 -72.34 -17.63
CA THR A 317 76.65 -71.72 -18.95
C THR A 317 77.01 -70.22 -19.01
N ARG A 318 77.62 -69.68 -17.96
CA ARG A 318 78.08 -68.27 -17.86
C ARG A 318 79.09 -67.86 -18.96
N PRO A 319 80.12 -68.65 -19.32
CA PRO A 319 81.07 -68.26 -20.38
C PRO A 319 80.42 -68.19 -21.78
N LEU A 320 79.50 -69.11 -22.11
CA LEU A 320 78.78 -69.12 -23.39
C LEU A 320 77.82 -67.93 -23.56
N ARG A 321 77.28 -67.39 -22.46
CA ARG A 321 76.35 -66.25 -22.47
C ARG A 321 77.05 -64.89 -22.40
N GLY A 322 78.24 -64.84 -21.79
CA GLY A 322 79.16 -63.70 -21.91
C GLY A 322 79.54 -63.40 -23.36
N ALA A 323 79.82 -64.44 -24.16
CA ALA A 323 80.13 -64.31 -25.58
C ALA A 323 78.99 -63.65 -26.39
N ARG A 324 77.72 -63.99 -26.08
CA ARG A 324 76.53 -63.38 -26.72
C ARG A 324 76.32 -61.92 -26.32
N ASN A 325 76.63 -61.55 -25.07
CA ASN A 325 76.50 -60.17 -24.61
C ASN A 325 77.62 -59.27 -25.14
N VAL A 326 78.84 -59.79 -25.29
CA VAL A 326 79.94 -59.10 -26.00
C VAL A 326 79.59 -58.90 -27.47
N ALA A 327 79.03 -59.91 -28.15
CA ALA A 327 78.57 -59.78 -29.54
C ALA A 327 77.44 -58.73 -29.69
N ARG A 328 76.48 -58.69 -28.77
CA ARG A 328 75.39 -57.68 -28.78
C ARG A 328 75.89 -56.28 -28.42
N ALA A 329 76.86 -56.14 -27.51
CA ALA A 329 77.48 -54.86 -27.19
C ALA A 329 78.27 -54.31 -28.38
N ALA A 330 79.03 -55.16 -29.09
CA ALA A 330 79.74 -54.78 -30.31
C ALA A 330 78.79 -54.27 -31.42
N VAL A 331 77.64 -54.95 -31.63
CA VAL A 331 76.61 -54.51 -32.59
C VAL A 331 75.95 -53.19 -32.16
N ARG A 332 75.72 -52.99 -30.85
CA ARG A 332 75.09 -51.76 -30.32
C ARG A 332 76.03 -50.55 -30.38
N ILE A 333 77.34 -50.76 -30.15
CA ILE A 333 78.39 -49.75 -30.33
C ILE A 333 78.52 -49.40 -31.82
N GLY A 334 78.58 -50.40 -32.71
CA GLY A 334 78.63 -50.18 -34.16
C GLY A 334 77.42 -49.42 -34.72
N ARG A 335 76.21 -49.67 -34.20
CA ARG A 335 75.00 -48.90 -34.57
C ARG A 335 75.03 -47.46 -34.05
N ARG A 336 75.54 -47.22 -32.82
CA ARG A 336 75.64 -45.87 -32.25
C ARG A 336 76.70 -45.01 -32.93
N THR A 337 77.84 -45.57 -33.33
CA THR A 337 78.88 -44.83 -34.08
C THR A 337 78.43 -44.50 -35.51
N ALA A 338 77.73 -45.40 -36.19
CA ALA A 338 77.13 -45.14 -37.50
C ALA A 338 76.05 -44.02 -37.44
N GLN A 339 75.24 -43.99 -36.38
CA GLN A 339 74.16 -43.00 -36.21
C GLN A 339 74.70 -41.62 -35.77
N ALA A 340 75.79 -41.59 -34.98
CA ALA A 340 76.52 -40.36 -34.63
C ALA A 340 77.26 -39.77 -35.84
N ALA A 341 77.88 -40.60 -36.69
CA ALA A 341 78.52 -40.14 -37.93
C ALA A 341 77.48 -39.54 -38.90
N ARG A 342 76.30 -40.17 -39.05
CA ARG A 342 75.20 -39.67 -39.88
C ARG A 342 74.64 -38.33 -39.38
N THR A 343 74.46 -38.18 -38.07
CA THR A 343 73.97 -36.90 -37.49
C THR A 343 75.04 -35.80 -37.48
N GLY A 344 76.32 -36.15 -37.34
CA GLY A 344 77.45 -35.23 -37.53
C GLY A 344 77.53 -34.69 -38.96
N ALA A 345 77.47 -35.56 -39.96
CA ALA A 345 77.49 -35.19 -41.37
C ALA A 345 76.32 -34.25 -41.74
N ILE A 346 75.11 -34.52 -41.26
CA ILE A 346 73.94 -33.66 -41.49
C ILE A 346 74.10 -32.28 -40.83
N ARG A 347 74.72 -32.21 -39.64
CA ARG A 347 74.93 -30.94 -38.92
C ARG A 347 75.96 -30.06 -39.63
N VAL A 348 77.05 -30.64 -40.13
CA VAL A 348 78.07 -29.93 -40.92
C VAL A 348 77.46 -29.43 -42.23
N ALA A 349 76.70 -30.27 -42.95
CA ALA A 349 76.03 -29.89 -44.19
C ALA A 349 75.04 -28.73 -43.98
N LYS A 350 74.22 -28.76 -42.91
CA LYS A 350 73.31 -27.66 -42.57
C LYS A 350 74.05 -26.37 -42.20
N GLY A 351 75.17 -26.48 -41.46
CA GLY A 351 75.99 -25.33 -41.06
C GLY A 351 76.68 -24.63 -42.23
N LEU A 352 77.12 -25.40 -43.24
CA LEU A 352 77.68 -24.87 -44.48
C LEU A 352 76.60 -24.23 -45.36
N LEU A 353 75.43 -24.87 -45.49
CA LEU A 353 74.29 -24.33 -46.24
C LEU A 353 73.79 -23.00 -45.65
N GLY A 354 73.70 -22.90 -44.32
CA GLY A 354 73.31 -21.65 -43.64
C GLY A 354 74.34 -20.52 -43.78
N ARG A 355 75.63 -20.84 -43.91
CA ARG A 355 76.68 -19.84 -44.22
C ARG A 355 76.61 -19.40 -45.68
N ALA A 356 76.41 -20.32 -46.61
CA ALA A 356 76.22 -20.01 -48.03
C ALA A 356 75.00 -19.11 -48.26
N ILE A 357 73.87 -19.39 -47.61
CA ILE A 357 72.65 -18.57 -47.74
C ILE A 357 72.88 -17.16 -47.19
N ARG A 358 73.52 -17.00 -46.03
CA ARG A 358 73.83 -15.67 -45.47
C ARG A 358 74.78 -14.87 -46.36
N PHE A 359 75.79 -15.53 -46.95
CA PHE A 359 76.72 -14.91 -47.89
C PHE A 359 76.02 -14.43 -49.18
N VAL A 360 75.01 -15.16 -49.64
CA VAL A 360 74.20 -14.77 -50.80
C VAL A 360 73.24 -13.62 -50.46
N VAL A 361 72.63 -13.61 -49.28
CA VAL A 361 71.68 -12.56 -48.87
C VAL A 361 72.37 -11.22 -48.58
N SER A 362 73.63 -11.23 -48.13
CA SER A 362 74.38 -10.01 -47.83
C SER A 362 75.00 -9.31 -49.06
N ARG A 363 74.86 -9.87 -50.27
CA ARG A 363 75.39 -9.29 -51.52
C ARG A 363 74.27 -9.07 -52.57
N PRO A 364 73.78 -7.84 -52.76
CA PRO A 364 72.59 -7.57 -53.57
C PRO A 364 72.71 -7.94 -55.07
N ALA A 365 73.90 -7.87 -55.67
CA ALA A 365 74.12 -8.27 -57.07
C ALA A 365 74.00 -9.79 -57.31
N LEU A 366 74.42 -10.61 -56.34
CA LEU A 366 74.35 -12.08 -56.39
C LEU A 366 72.93 -12.59 -56.10
N ALA A 367 72.23 -11.92 -55.19
CA ALA A 367 70.84 -12.21 -54.86
C ALA A 367 69.90 -12.01 -56.07
N PHE A 368 70.17 -11.05 -56.95
CA PHE A 368 69.39 -10.82 -58.16
C PHE A 368 69.60 -11.93 -59.21
N PHE A 369 70.86 -12.34 -59.45
CA PHE A 369 71.19 -13.41 -60.40
C PHE A 369 70.63 -14.78 -59.96
N LEU A 370 70.74 -15.11 -58.67
CA LEU A 370 70.22 -16.36 -58.11
C LEU A 370 68.68 -16.39 -58.07
N ARG A 371 68.01 -15.26 -57.81
CA ARG A 371 66.54 -15.17 -57.92
C ARG A 371 66.06 -15.44 -59.35
N ARG A 372 66.79 -14.97 -60.36
CA ARG A 372 66.46 -15.21 -61.78
C ARG A 372 66.61 -16.67 -62.20
N GLN A 373 67.59 -17.40 -61.64
CA GLN A 373 67.77 -18.83 -61.93
C GLN A 373 66.86 -19.74 -61.10
N ILE A 374 66.60 -19.42 -59.83
CA ILE A 374 65.69 -20.20 -58.96
C ILE A 374 64.22 -20.09 -59.42
N ALA A 375 63.82 -18.98 -60.04
CA ALA A 375 62.49 -18.82 -60.63
C ALA A 375 62.18 -19.78 -61.79
N ARG A 376 63.18 -20.45 -62.37
CA ARG A 376 63.00 -21.51 -63.41
C ARG A 376 62.64 -22.88 -62.85
N PHE A 377 62.67 -23.07 -61.52
CA PHE A 377 62.31 -24.34 -60.86
C PHE A 377 61.21 -24.09 -59.80
N PRO A 378 59.91 -24.23 -60.16
CA PRO A 378 58.79 -23.78 -59.33
C PRO A 378 58.67 -24.48 -57.95
N GLY A 379 59.24 -25.68 -57.79
CA GLY A 379 59.22 -26.41 -56.51
C GLY A 379 60.20 -25.90 -55.43
N LEU A 380 61.19 -25.06 -55.78
CA LEU A 380 62.21 -24.56 -54.84
C LEU A 380 61.86 -23.19 -54.23
N VAL A 381 60.96 -22.46 -54.88
CA VAL A 381 60.52 -21.11 -54.45
C VAL A 381 59.82 -21.11 -53.08
N PRO A 382 58.89 -22.04 -52.75
CA PRO A 382 58.23 -22.04 -51.44
C PRO A 382 59.20 -22.35 -50.29
N ARG A 383 60.21 -23.21 -50.54
CA ARG A 383 61.20 -23.63 -49.53
C ARG A 383 62.20 -22.52 -49.22
N ALA A 384 62.64 -21.76 -50.23
CA ALA A 384 63.48 -20.59 -50.03
C ALA A 384 62.74 -19.49 -49.24
N ARG A 385 61.45 -19.28 -49.51
CA ARG A 385 60.60 -18.28 -48.83
C ARG A 385 60.36 -18.64 -47.36
N ALA A 386 60.12 -19.91 -47.05
CA ALA A 386 59.96 -20.40 -45.67
C ALA A 386 61.22 -20.21 -44.82
N ILE A 387 62.42 -20.37 -45.40
CA ILE A 387 63.70 -20.18 -44.69
C ILE A 387 63.97 -18.69 -44.42
N LEU A 388 63.64 -17.80 -45.36
CA LEU A 388 63.79 -16.34 -45.21
C LEU A 388 62.82 -15.76 -44.16
N MET A 389 61.58 -16.27 -44.11
CA MET A 389 60.60 -15.93 -43.07
C MET A 389 61.09 -16.35 -41.68
N ARG A 390 61.69 -17.55 -41.55
CA ARG A 390 62.22 -18.03 -40.26
C ARG A 390 63.43 -17.26 -39.74
N SER A 391 64.23 -16.65 -40.63
CA SER A 391 65.35 -15.79 -40.22
C SER A 391 64.97 -14.37 -39.82
N ARG A 392 63.72 -13.94 -40.08
CA ARG A 392 63.21 -12.60 -39.70
C ARG A 392 62.46 -12.56 -38.37
N HIS A 393 62.15 -13.71 -37.76
CA HIS A 393 61.35 -13.80 -36.53
C HIS A 393 62.18 -13.92 -35.23
N THR A 394 63.50 -13.75 -35.27
CA THR A 394 64.36 -13.83 -34.06
C THR A 394 64.64 -12.46 -33.42
N THR A 395 63.82 -11.45 -33.70
CA THR A 395 63.90 -10.13 -33.05
C THR A 395 62.50 -9.57 -32.84
N ALA A 396 61.79 -10.01 -31.79
CA ALA A 396 60.81 -9.20 -31.05
C ALA A 396 60.18 -9.95 -29.86
N ALA A 397 59.95 -9.16 -28.80
CA ALA A 397 58.98 -9.29 -27.70
C ALA A 397 59.50 -9.84 -26.34
N PRO A 398 58.93 -9.39 -25.19
CA PRO A 398 57.65 -8.65 -25.08
C PRO A 398 57.68 -7.34 -24.28
N GLY A 399 57.01 -6.32 -24.81
CA GLY A 399 56.53 -5.15 -24.08
C GLY A 399 55.08 -5.35 -23.65
N GLY A 400 54.77 -5.00 -22.40
CA GLY A 400 53.41 -4.99 -21.86
C GLY A 400 52.60 -3.77 -22.31
N GLY A 401 51.29 -3.95 -22.41
CA GLY A 401 50.32 -2.89 -22.64
C GLY A 401 48.92 -3.40 -22.33
N ALA A 402 48.37 -2.96 -21.21
CA ALA A 402 46.97 -3.17 -20.84
C ALA A 402 46.10 -2.12 -21.54
N THR A 403 45.05 -2.55 -22.24
CA THR A 403 44.01 -1.67 -22.78
C THR A 403 42.93 -1.45 -21.72
N ALA A 404 42.79 -0.20 -21.25
CA ALA A 404 41.71 0.21 -20.34
C ALA A 404 40.36 0.16 -21.07
N THR A 405 39.35 -0.44 -20.43
CA THR A 405 37.98 -0.55 -20.97
C THR A 405 37.16 0.65 -20.49
N ASP A 406 36.59 1.42 -21.41
CA ASP A 406 35.73 2.56 -21.12
C ASP A 406 34.34 2.10 -20.65
N LEU A 407 33.94 2.48 -19.43
CA LEU A 407 32.71 2.06 -18.75
C LEU A 407 31.71 3.22 -18.55
N THR A 408 31.81 4.27 -19.35
CA THR A 408 30.98 5.48 -19.24
C THR A 408 29.47 5.25 -19.48
N HIS A 409 29.09 4.18 -20.17
CA HIS A 409 27.71 3.84 -20.55
C HIS A 409 26.98 2.91 -19.56
N VAL A 410 27.60 2.56 -18.42
CA VAL A 410 27.05 1.60 -17.45
C VAL A 410 26.47 2.33 -16.22
N PRO A 411 25.28 1.94 -15.71
CA PRO A 411 24.66 2.55 -14.53
C PRO A 411 25.56 2.52 -13.29
N ASP A 412 25.48 3.55 -12.43
CA ASP A 412 26.39 3.75 -11.29
C ASP A 412 26.46 2.59 -10.31
N ALA A 413 25.35 1.86 -10.12
CA ALA A 413 25.31 0.68 -9.26
C ALA A 413 26.24 -0.43 -9.78
N ALA A 414 26.31 -0.64 -11.10
CA ALA A 414 27.15 -1.66 -11.72
C ALA A 414 28.62 -1.24 -11.79
N ARG A 415 28.92 0.06 -11.91
CA ARG A 415 30.30 0.59 -11.79
C ARG A 415 30.89 0.36 -10.39
N ARG A 416 30.08 0.49 -9.34
CA ARG A 416 30.51 0.21 -7.96
C ARG A 416 30.83 -1.27 -7.73
N VAL A 417 29.99 -2.17 -8.26
CA VAL A 417 30.24 -3.62 -8.19
C VAL A 417 31.51 -4.00 -8.94
N PHE A 418 31.75 -3.43 -10.12
CA PHE A 418 32.98 -3.68 -10.90
C PHE A 418 34.24 -3.17 -10.16
N ALA A 419 34.14 -2.01 -9.50
CA ALA A 419 35.22 -1.46 -8.68
C ALA A 419 35.52 -2.32 -7.44
N ASP A 420 34.50 -2.87 -6.79
CA ASP A 420 34.67 -3.77 -5.64
C ASP A 420 35.24 -5.13 -6.03
N LEU A 421 34.89 -5.67 -7.20
CA LEU A 421 35.46 -6.91 -7.74
C LEU A 421 36.92 -6.75 -8.18
N SER A 422 37.34 -5.54 -8.55
CA SER A 422 38.70 -5.23 -8.99
C SER A 422 39.67 -4.97 -7.84
N ARG A 423 39.20 -4.92 -6.59
CA ARG A 423 40.06 -4.76 -5.41
C ARG A 423 40.71 -6.09 -5.04
N PRO A 424 42.05 -6.17 -4.93
CA PRO A 424 42.72 -7.38 -4.47
C PRO A 424 42.34 -7.67 -3.01
N ARG A 425 41.83 -8.88 -2.75
CA ARG A 425 41.49 -9.36 -1.41
C ARG A 425 42.72 -9.31 -0.50
N ARG A 426 42.70 -8.47 0.54
CA ARG A 426 43.67 -8.53 1.64
C ARG A 426 43.41 -9.82 2.44
N GLN A 427 44.45 -10.63 2.62
CA GLN A 427 44.44 -11.76 3.55
C GLN A 427 44.31 -11.25 5.00
N PRO A 428 43.57 -11.95 5.88
CA PRO A 428 43.55 -11.64 7.30
C PRO A 428 44.85 -12.13 7.98
N PRO A 429 45.30 -11.49 9.07
CA PRO A 429 46.49 -11.91 9.79
C PRO A 429 46.22 -13.22 10.55
N HIS A 430 47.14 -14.17 10.43
CA HIS A 430 47.24 -15.32 11.32
C HIS A 430 48.10 -14.96 12.53
N SER A 431 47.61 -15.37 13.71
CA SER A 431 48.28 -15.48 15.03
C SER A 431 48.57 -14.18 15.78
#